data_AF-A0A6J1EXR1-F1
#
_entry.id   AF-A0A6J1EXR1-F1
#
_cell.length_a   1.000
_cell.length_b   1.000
_cell.length_c   1.000
_cell.angle_alpha   90.00
_cell.angle_beta   90.00
_cell.angle_gamma   90.00
#
_symmetry.space_group_name_H-M   'P 1'
#
loop_
_entity.id
_entity.type
_entity.pdbx_description
1 polymer ?
#
loop_
_entity_poly.entity_id
_entity_poly.type
_entity_poly.pdbx_seq_one_letter_code
_entity_poly.pdbx_strand_id
1 'polypeptide(L)'
;MQRGKVYKLKKALYGLKQAPRAWYIRIHSHFEKMGFTKCPYEYTLYVKTDKGGNIIIICLYVDDLTFTGNNEEMFEFFKKSMTKEFEMTDLGLMRYFLGVEVTQTPAGNLICQKKYAQELLEIFKLDERTFGTPSKLGLKLHRDIEGREVDNRYFKQIVGSLIYLTSTRPDIMYAVSMISRYMEHPTEKHHNAARRILRYVRGTFDLGVFYKKEDDLKMVGYTDSDYAGDIDDRKSTSGSIFMMSSGAICWSSKKQPAVTLSTTEAEFVAAATCSCQAIWLRKMLEILNQKQPGVSTPMFDLCKEGIIELNFCRSDEQIADLFTKPLKQPLFEKLRRKMGMCRIQDVYQEDERKPSTDFCIIQFSGC
;
A
#
# COMPACT_ATOMS: atom_id res chain seq x y z
N MET A 1 5.20 41.27 -20.52
CA MET A 1 5.72 40.57 -21.72
C MET A 1 5.70 41.53 -22.89
N GLN A 2 6.80 41.71 -23.62
CA GLN A 2 6.81 42.49 -24.87
C GLN A 2 6.19 41.66 -25.99
N ARG A 3 5.27 42.25 -26.76
CA ARG A 3 4.56 41.58 -27.86
C ARG A 3 5.57 41.15 -28.94
N GLY A 4 5.52 39.88 -29.37
CA GLY A 4 6.38 39.34 -30.43
C GLY A 4 7.77 38.85 -30.00
N LYS A 5 8.06 38.76 -28.70
CA LYS A 5 9.31 38.16 -28.20
C LYS A 5 9.06 36.84 -27.48
N VAL A 6 9.99 35.90 -27.63
CA VAL A 6 10.02 34.62 -26.92
C VAL A 6 11.26 34.53 -26.03
N TYR A 7 11.15 33.84 -24.89
CA TYR A 7 12.29 33.60 -23.99
C TYR A 7 12.91 32.23 -24.27
N LYS A 8 14.24 32.18 -24.35
CA LYS A 8 14.99 30.91 -24.41
C LYS A 8 15.18 30.36 -22.99
N LEU A 9 14.55 29.24 -22.70
CA LEU A 9 14.77 28.49 -21.47
C LEU A 9 16.21 27.94 -21.42
N LYS A 10 16.95 28.29 -20.36
CA LYS A 10 18.31 27.79 -20.09
C LYS A 10 18.34 26.62 -19.10
N LYS A 11 17.24 26.39 -18.37
CA LYS A 11 17.04 25.30 -17.42
C LYS A 11 15.70 24.63 -17.72
N ALA A 12 15.53 23.41 -17.22
CA ALA A 12 14.21 22.81 -17.17
C ALA A 12 13.28 23.69 -16.32
N LEU A 13 12.00 23.71 -16.67
CA LEU A 13 10.96 24.44 -15.96
C LEU A 13 9.82 23.46 -15.72
N TYR A 14 9.15 23.61 -14.60
CA TYR A 14 7.91 22.90 -14.30
C TYR A 14 6.92 22.99 -15.47
N GLY A 15 6.25 21.87 -15.76
CA GLY A 15 5.32 21.74 -16.89
C GLY A 15 5.96 21.34 -18.23
N LEU A 16 7.29 21.36 -18.35
CA LEU A 16 7.97 20.75 -19.50
C LEU A 16 7.97 19.22 -19.39
N LYS A 17 7.66 18.52 -20.49
CA LYS A 17 7.69 17.05 -20.55
C LYS A 17 9.03 16.45 -20.09
N GLN A 18 10.14 17.14 -20.35
CA GLN A 18 11.49 16.71 -19.99
C GLN A 18 11.93 17.09 -18.57
N ALA A 19 11.19 17.98 -17.88
CA ALA A 19 11.62 18.49 -16.58
C ALA A 19 11.74 17.38 -15.51
N PRO A 20 10.77 16.47 -15.34
CA PRO A 20 10.89 15.40 -14.35
C PRO A 20 12.11 14.50 -14.59
N ARG A 21 12.45 14.24 -15.86
CA ARG A 21 13.62 13.44 -16.23
C ARG A 21 14.92 14.19 -15.93
N ALA A 22 14.99 15.48 -16.27
CA ALA A 22 16.17 16.30 -16.00
C ALA A 22 16.42 16.41 -14.49
N TRP A 23 15.35 16.63 -13.72
CA TRP A 23 15.37 16.60 -12.26
C TRP A 23 15.90 15.26 -11.72
N TYR A 24 15.31 14.14 -12.15
CA TYR A 24 15.73 12.81 -11.71
C TYR A 24 17.21 12.53 -12.01
N ILE A 25 17.70 12.87 -13.21
CA ILE A 25 19.12 12.70 -13.58
C ILE A 25 20.02 13.53 -12.65
N ARG A 26 19.60 14.77 -12.35
CA ARG A 26 20.37 15.69 -11.52
C ARG A 26 20.51 15.20 -10.07
N ILE A 27 19.42 14.76 -9.46
CA ILE A 27 19.43 14.27 -8.08
C ILE A 27 20.08 12.89 -7.98
N HIS A 28 19.84 12.01 -8.95
CA HIS A 28 20.52 10.71 -9.05
C HIS A 28 22.04 10.87 -9.07
N SER A 29 22.55 11.76 -9.93
CA SER A 29 23.99 12.03 -10.05
C SER A 29 24.60 12.56 -8.74
N HIS A 30 23.80 13.25 -7.91
CA HIS A 30 24.24 13.72 -6.61
C HIS A 30 24.31 12.59 -5.59
N PHE A 31 23.29 11.73 -5.53
CA PHE A 31 23.30 10.54 -4.66
C PHE A 31 24.46 9.60 -4.98
N GLU A 32 24.78 9.39 -6.26
CA GLU A 32 25.94 8.58 -6.65
C GLU A 32 27.25 9.17 -6.12
N LYS A 33 27.45 10.50 -6.24
CA LYS A 33 28.62 11.19 -5.68
C LYS A 33 28.70 11.09 -4.16
N MET A 34 27.56 11.04 -3.48
CA MET A 34 27.47 10.85 -2.03
C MET A 34 27.70 9.38 -1.61
N GLY A 35 27.84 8.45 -2.57
CA GLY A 35 28.08 7.03 -2.32
C GLY A 35 26.83 6.22 -2.02
N PHE A 36 25.65 6.69 -2.43
CA PHE A 36 24.43 5.88 -2.38
C PHE A 36 24.39 4.87 -3.52
N THR A 37 23.88 3.69 -3.22
CA THR A 37 23.56 2.65 -4.21
C THR A 37 22.07 2.70 -4.52
N LYS A 38 21.73 2.78 -5.80
CA LYS A 38 20.33 2.70 -6.27
C LYS A 38 19.83 1.25 -6.20
N CYS A 39 18.61 1.06 -5.72
CA CYS A 39 17.96 -0.24 -5.73
C CYS A 39 17.63 -0.68 -7.17
N PRO A 40 18.03 -1.89 -7.60
CA PRO A 40 17.69 -2.42 -8.94
C PRO A 40 16.23 -2.86 -9.08
N TYR A 41 15.50 -3.00 -7.97
CA TYR A 41 14.09 -3.44 -7.96
C TYR A 41 13.08 -2.30 -7.75
N GLU A 42 13.57 -1.13 -7.31
CA GLU A 42 12.80 0.10 -7.11
C GLU A 42 13.69 1.34 -7.39
N TYR A 43 13.52 1.97 -8.55
CA TYR A 43 14.43 3.02 -9.05
C TYR A 43 14.37 4.34 -8.27
N THR A 44 13.41 4.48 -7.37
CA THR A 44 13.26 5.62 -6.46
C THR A 44 13.92 5.41 -5.10
N LEU A 45 14.39 4.19 -4.81
CA LEU A 45 15.00 3.83 -3.53
C LEU A 45 16.53 3.84 -3.63
N TYR A 46 17.16 4.47 -2.65
CA TYR A 46 18.62 4.56 -2.52
C TYR A 46 19.04 4.14 -1.12
N VAL A 47 20.14 3.41 -1.01
CA VAL A 47 20.69 2.93 0.25
C VAL A 47 22.17 3.25 0.33
N LYS A 48 22.62 3.69 1.49
CA LYS A 48 24.04 3.83 1.81
C LYS A 48 24.30 3.18 3.16
N THR A 49 25.29 2.28 3.19
CA THR A 49 25.73 1.58 4.39
C THR A 49 27.21 1.85 4.61
N ASP A 50 27.61 2.11 5.85
CA ASP A 50 29.02 2.27 6.21
C ASP A 50 29.65 0.96 6.74
N LYS A 51 30.94 1.00 7.07
CA LYS A 51 31.65 -0.17 7.62
C LYS A 51 31.22 -0.56 9.03
N GLY A 52 30.57 0.34 9.76
CA GLY A 52 30.06 0.12 11.11
C GLY A 52 28.65 -0.50 11.14
N GLY A 53 28.04 -0.75 9.97
CA GLY A 53 26.67 -1.24 9.87
C GLY A 53 25.61 -0.14 10.01
N ASN A 54 26.01 1.13 9.98
CA ASN A 54 25.07 2.24 9.90
C ASN A 54 24.48 2.30 8.50
N ILE A 55 23.18 2.59 8.41
CA ILE A 55 22.42 2.62 7.18
C ILE A 55 21.59 3.90 7.11
N ILE A 56 21.52 4.47 5.91
CA ILE A 56 20.55 5.50 5.53
C ILE A 56 19.85 5.06 4.24
N ILE A 57 18.53 5.16 4.26
CA ILE A 57 17.61 4.78 3.18
C ILE A 57 16.89 6.04 2.73
N ILE A 58 16.81 6.25 1.42
CA ILE A 58 16.12 7.38 0.80
C ILE A 58 15.09 6.83 -0.19
N CYS A 59 13.87 7.36 -0.15
CA CYS A 59 12.85 7.14 -1.16
C CYS A 59 12.43 8.49 -1.77
N LEU A 60 12.59 8.61 -3.08
CA LEU A 60 12.32 9.84 -3.84
C LEU A 60 11.01 9.73 -4.62
N TYR A 61 10.07 10.62 -4.36
CA TYR A 61 8.85 10.75 -5.15
C TYR A 61 8.74 12.17 -5.72
N VAL A 62 9.09 12.32 -7.00
CA VAL A 62 9.08 13.62 -7.69
C VAL A 62 9.87 14.66 -6.87
N ASP A 63 9.19 15.61 -6.22
CA ASP A 63 9.79 16.71 -5.45
C ASP A 63 9.80 16.43 -3.94
N ASP A 64 9.21 15.32 -3.50
CA ASP A 64 9.22 14.86 -2.11
C ASP A 64 10.28 13.78 -1.91
N LEU A 65 11.07 13.91 -0.86
CA LEU A 65 12.09 12.95 -0.47
C LEU A 65 11.86 12.52 0.97
N THR A 66 11.70 11.22 1.16
CA THR A 66 11.64 10.62 2.49
C THR A 66 12.94 9.89 2.77
N PHE A 67 13.41 9.93 4.01
CA PHE A 67 14.60 9.20 4.40
C PHE A 67 14.50 8.70 5.84
N THR A 68 15.21 7.61 6.12
CA THR A 68 15.31 7.00 7.45
C THR A 68 16.65 6.26 7.58
N GLY A 69 16.96 5.76 8.76
CA GLY A 69 18.23 5.13 9.08
C GLY A 69 18.44 4.97 10.57
N ASN A 70 19.63 4.52 10.96
CA ASN A 70 19.98 4.22 12.35
C ASN A 70 21.11 5.11 12.92
N ASN A 71 21.52 6.15 12.20
CA ASN A 71 22.64 6.99 12.58
C ASN A 71 22.37 8.49 12.32
N GLU A 72 22.40 9.29 13.39
CA GLU A 72 22.09 10.73 13.36
C GLU A 72 23.19 11.54 12.63
N GLU A 73 24.45 11.15 12.72
CA GLU A 73 25.54 11.82 11.98
C GLU A 73 25.38 11.67 10.46
N MET A 74 24.94 10.49 10.00
CA MET A 74 24.60 10.26 8.60
C MET A 74 23.45 11.17 8.15
N PHE A 75 22.45 11.41 9.01
CA PHE A 75 21.34 12.33 8.72
C PHE A 75 21.83 13.77 8.59
N GLU A 76 22.63 14.23 9.54
CA GLU A 76 23.16 15.60 9.53
C GLU A 76 24.08 15.85 8.33
N PHE A 77 24.94 14.89 8.01
CA PHE A 77 25.76 14.96 6.80
C PHE A 77 24.90 14.99 5.53
N PHE A 78 23.87 14.14 5.47
CA PHE A 78 22.95 14.08 4.35
C PHE A 78 22.22 15.43 4.16
N LYS A 79 21.57 15.95 5.21
CA LYS A 79 20.87 17.24 5.18
C LYS A 79 21.79 18.37 4.74
N LYS A 80 22.97 18.50 5.34
CA LYS A 80 23.96 19.53 4.96
C LYS A 80 24.36 19.44 3.50
N SER A 81 24.57 18.23 2.99
CA SER A 81 24.92 18.04 1.58
C SER A 81 23.76 18.39 0.65
N MET A 82 22.52 18.04 1.02
CA MET A 82 21.34 18.33 0.21
C MET A 82 21.01 19.82 0.20
N THR A 83 21.05 20.51 1.34
CA THR A 83 20.83 21.97 1.44
C THR A 83 21.88 22.77 0.67
N LYS A 84 23.12 22.26 0.60
CA LYS A 84 24.18 22.91 -0.18
C LYS A 84 23.93 22.80 -1.69
N GLU A 85 23.36 21.69 -2.13
CA GLU A 85 23.23 21.35 -3.55
C GLU A 85 21.89 21.79 -4.16
N PHE A 86 20.82 21.75 -3.36
CA PHE A 86 19.44 21.94 -3.79
C PHE A 86 18.71 22.97 -2.94
N GLU A 87 17.80 23.71 -3.57
CA GLU A 87 16.82 24.51 -2.86
C GLU A 87 15.74 23.57 -2.28
N MET A 88 15.68 23.46 -0.97
CA MET A 88 14.82 22.51 -0.27
C MET A 88 14.38 23.03 1.09
N THR A 89 13.28 22.47 1.59
CA THR A 89 12.80 22.64 2.95
C THR A 89 12.88 21.31 3.68
N ASP A 90 13.58 21.27 4.81
CA ASP A 90 13.50 20.14 5.75
C ASP A 90 12.23 20.29 6.57
N LEU A 91 11.29 19.36 6.40
CA LEU A 91 10.01 19.35 7.12
C LEU A 91 10.11 18.53 8.42
N GLY A 92 11.28 17.97 8.72
CA GLY A 92 11.52 17.15 9.90
C GLY A 92 10.81 15.81 9.82
N LEU A 93 10.21 15.37 10.94
CA LEU A 93 9.48 14.11 11.02
C LEU A 93 8.31 14.08 10.03
N MET A 94 8.26 13.03 9.23
CA MET A 94 7.20 12.76 8.29
C MET A 94 5.88 12.52 9.03
N ARG A 95 4.96 13.48 8.90
CA ARG A 95 3.58 13.39 9.39
C ARG A 95 2.58 13.13 8.26
N TYR A 96 2.95 13.50 7.04
CA TYR A 96 2.12 13.34 5.84
C TYR A 96 3.04 13.00 4.66
N PHE A 97 2.63 12.03 3.84
CA PHE A 97 3.30 11.71 2.57
C PHE A 97 2.27 11.19 1.56
N LEU A 98 2.14 11.86 0.42
CA LEU A 98 1.22 11.47 -0.67
C LEU A 98 -0.23 11.21 -0.22
N GLY A 99 -0.73 12.03 0.71
CA GLY A 99 -2.07 11.91 1.29
C GLY A 99 -2.24 10.81 2.33
N VAL A 100 -1.15 10.14 2.73
CA VAL A 100 -1.10 9.22 3.88
C VAL A 100 -0.63 9.99 5.11
N GLU A 101 -1.38 9.86 6.20
CA GLU A 101 -1.05 10.35 7.53
C GLU A 101 -0.16 9.34 8.25
N VAL A 102 0.92 9.83 8.86
CA VAL A 102 1.91 9.01 9.55
C VAL A 102 2.09 9.49 10.99
N THR A 103 1.86 8.61 11.94
CA THR A 103 2.13 8.86 13.37
C THR A 103 3.30 7.98 13.79
N GLN A 104 4.40 8.61 14.21
CA GLN A 104 5.61 7.94 14.65
C GLN A 104 5.73 8.02 16.16
N THR A 105 5.89 6.87 16.82
CA THR A 105 6.01 6.74 18.28
C THR A 105 7.18 5.81 18.62
N PRO A 106 7.67 5.82 19.88
CA PRO A 106 8.67 4.84 20.32
C PRO A 106 8.21 3.38 20.17
N ALA A 107 6.90 3.13 20.28
CA ALA A 107 6.29 1.81 20.16
C ALA A 107 6.17 1.33 18.70
N GLY A 108 6.17 2.24 17.73
CA GLY A 108 5.98 1.92 16.33
C GLY A 108 5.38 3.06 15.50
N ASN A 109 5.06 2.75 14.25
CA ASN A 109 4.53 3.70 13.27
C ASN A 109 3.11 3.32 12.84
N LEU A 110 2.19 4.27 12.86
CA LEU A 110 0.84 4.12 12.31
C LEU A 110 0.74 4.85 10.97
N ILE A 111 0.20 4.18 9.96
CA ILE A 111 -0.20 4.83 8.70
C ILE A 111 -1.72 4.80 8.54
N CYS A 112 -2.32 5.91 8.14
CA CYS A 112 -3.76 6.00 7.91
C CYS A 112 -4.11 7.07 6.86
N GLN A 113 -5.39 7.17 6.51
CA GLN A 113 -5.94 8.20 5.62
C GLN A 113 -7.24 8.75 6.23
N LYS A 114 -7.20 9.13 7.51
CA LYS A 114 -8.35 9.60 8.28
C LYS A 114 -8.97 10.84 7.66
N LYS A 115 -8.15 11.86 7.36
CA LYS A 115 -8.60 13.11 6.76
C LYS A 115 -9.28 12.85 5.41
N TYR A 116 -8.63 12.06 4.55
CA TYR A 116 -9.19 11.68 3.25
C TYR A 116 -10.50 10.90 3.38
N ALA A 117 -10.59 9.96 4.33
CA ALA A 117 -11.82 9.21 4.58
C ALA A 117 -12.97 10.13 5.02
N GLN A 118 -12.70 11.16 5.84
CA GLN A 118 -13.70 12.15 6.24
C GLN A 118 -14.18 13.00 5.06
N GLU A 119 -13.25 13.57 4.28
CA GLU A 119 -13.57 14.35 3.07
C GLU A 119 -14.39 13.52 2.06
N LEU A 120 -14.02 12.26 1.87
CA LEU A 120 -14.73 11.32 1.02
C LEU A 120 -16.18 11.10 1.50
N LEU A 121 -16.43 11.00 2.80
CA LEU A 121 -17.77 10.84 3.36
C LEU A 121 -18.62 12.12 3.23
N GLU A 122 -18.00 13.29 3.29
CA GLU A 122 -18.64 14.58 3.06
C GLU A 122 -19.07 14.76 1.60
N ILE A 123 -18.20 14.37 0.65
CA ILE A 123 -18.48 14.44 -0.79
C ILE A 123 -19.72 13.62 -1.17
N PHE A 124 -19.83 12.39 -0.64
CA PHE A 124 -20.91 11.47 -1.02
C PHE A 124 -22.17 11.60 -0.15
N LYS A 125 -22.19 12.49 0.85
CA LYS A 125 -23.37 12.90 1.65
C LYS A 125 -24.27 11.74 2.08
N LEU A 126 -23.67 10.67 2.60
CA LEU A 126 -24.44 9.52 3.09
C LEU A 126 -25.11 9.83 4.43
N ASP A 127 -26.19 9.11 4.72
CA ASP A 127 -26.80 9.06 6.05
C ASP A 127 -25.82 8.55 7.12
N GLU A 128 -26.17 8.72 8.40
CA GLU A 128 -25.32 8.36 9.54
C GLU A 128 -25.19 6.85 9.76
N ARG A 129 -25.92 6.03 8.99
CA ARG A 129 -25.93 4.58 9.14
C ARG A 129 -24.56 3.96 8.84
N THR A 130 -24.09 3.10 9.73
CA THR A 130 -22.83 2.36 9.58
C THR A 130 -23.06 0.85 9.42
N PHE A 131 -22.03 0.12 9.01
CA PHE A 131 -22.02 -1.35 8.96
C PHE A 131 -20.71 -1.88 9.55
N GLY A 132 -20.76 -3.07 10.18
CA GLY A 132 -19.58 -3.73 10.75
C GLY A 132 -18.68 -4.44 9.73
N THR A 133 -19.14 -4.62 8.48
CA THR A 133 -18.37 -5.23 7.39
C THR A 133 -18.61 -4.51 6.06
N PRO A 134 -17.60 -4.44 5.16
CA PRO A 134 -17.72 -3.74 3.88
C PRO A 134 -18.63 -4.48 2.88
N SER A 135 -18.70 -5.81 2.96
CA SER A 135 -19.51 -6.65 2.06
C SER A 135 -20.65 -7.34 2.82
N LYS A 136 -21.79 -7.52 2.16
CA LYS A 136 -22.93 -8.29 2.71
C LYS A 136 -22.68 -9.77 2.44
N LEU A 137 -22.89 -10.62 3.45
CA LEU A 137 -22.83 -12.08 3.29
C LEU A 137 -23.83 -12.57 2.23
N GLY A 138 -23.38 -13.48 1.38
CA GLY A 138 -24.19 -14.05 0.30
C GLY A 138 -24.54 -13.09 -0.83
N LEU A 139 -24.12 -11.81 -0.77
CA LEU A 139 -24.33 -10.88 -1.87
C LEU A 139 -23.46 -11.27 -3.05
N LYS A 140 -24.13 -11.51 -4.17
CA LYS A 140 -23.56 -11.95 -5.44
C LYS A 140 -23.79 -10.85 -6.48
N LEU A 141 -22.73 -10.13 -6.82
CA LEU A 141 -22.74 -9.12 -7.89
C LEU A 141 -22.60 -9.83 -9.25
N HIS A 142 -23.26 -9.29 -10.27
CA HIS A 142 -23.27 -9.80 -11.64
C HIS A 142 -23.67 -8.68 -12.58
N ARG A 143 -23.44 -8.86 -13.89
CA ARG A 143 -23.94 -7.95 -14.93
C ARG A 143 -25.46 -7.97 -14.94
N ASP A 144 -26.04 -6.89 -14.42
CA ASP A 144 -27.46 -6.77 -14.13
C ASP A 144 -28.16 -6.07 -15.29
N ILE A 145 -28.42 -6.82 -16.37
CA ILE A 145 -28.92 -6.29 -17.65
C ILE A 145 -30.30 -5.64 -17.49
N GLU A 146 -31.13 -6.19 -16.60
CA GLU A 146 -32.48 -5.68 -16.30
C GLU A 146 -32.48 -4.66 -15.14
N GLY A 147 -31.32 -4.42 -14.54
CA GLY A 147 -31.17 -3.52 -13.40
C GLY A 147 -31.34 -2.07 -13.80
N ARG A 148 -31.85 -1.26 -12.86
CA ARG A 148 -31.90 0.18 -13.06
C ARG A 148 -30.48 0.74 -13.11
N GLU A 149 -30.11 1.33 -14.24
CA GLU A 149 -28.84 2.02 -14.41
C GLU A 149 -28.69 3.18 -13.42
N VAL A 150 -27.45 3.47 -13.05
CA VAL A 150 -27.09 4.64 -12.25
C VAL A 150 -26.11 5.53 -13.02
N ASP A 151 -25.93 6.77 -12.57
CA ASP A 151 -24.91 7.65 -13.13
C ASP A 151 -23.53 7.00 -13.04
N ASN A 152 -23.01 6.63 -14.21
CA ASN A 152 -21.73 5.99 -14.41
C ASN A 152 -20.57 6.84 -13.88
N ARG A 153 -20.62 8.16 -14.12
CA ARG A 153 -19.58 9.09 -13.66
C ARG A 153 -19.57 9.15 -12.13
N TYR A 154 -20.74 9.25 -11.51
CA TYR A 154 -20.87 9.26 -10.06
C TYR A 154 -20.38 7.95 -9.44
N PHE A 155 -20.74 6.80 -10.01
CA PHE A 155 -20.26 5.50 -9.55
C PHE A 155 -18.74 5.35 -9.69
N LYS A 156 -18.16 5.74 -10.84
CA LYS A 156 -16.70 5.77 -11.05
C LYS A 156 -15.99 6.66 -10.04
N GLN A 157 -16.58 7.80 -9.68
CA GLN A 157 -16.02 8.67 -8.65
C GLN A 157 -15.97 7.98 -7.28
N ILE A 158 -17.03 7.27 -6.88
CA ILE A 158 -17.03 6.47 -5.64
C ILE A 158 -15.96 5.39 -5.69
N VAL A 159 -15.94 4.58 -6.75
CA VAL A 159 -14.99 3.47 -6.90
C VAL A 159 -13.55 3.99 -6.90
N GLY A 160 -13.24 5.03 -7.68
CA GLY A 160 -11.90 5.62 -7.73
C GLY A 160 -11.44 6.15 -6.37
N SER A 161 -12.34 6.80 -5.62
CA SER A 161 -12.03 7.31 -4.29
C SER A 161 -11.76 6.17 -3.29
N LEU A 162 -12.54 5.10 -3.36
CA LEU A 162 -12.33 3.91 -2.55
C LEU A 162 -11.04 3.17 -2.93
N ILE A 163 -10.70 3.07 -4.21
CA ILE A 163 -9.43 2.48 -4.68
C ILE A 163 -8.25 3.21 -4.03
N TYR A 164 -8.25 4.55 -4.03
CA TYR A 164 -7.17 5.30 -3.39
C TYR A 164 -7.09 5.03 -1.87
N LEU A 165 -8.23 4.91 -1.19
CA LEU A 165 -8.29 4.58 0.23
C LEU A 165 -7.74 3.17 0.56
N THR A 166 -7.78 2.22 -0.39
CA THR A 166 -7.23 0.87 -0.18
C THR A 166 -5.72 0.86 0.11
N SER A 167 -5.01 1.96 -0.14
CA SER A 167 -3.58 2.14 0.16
C SER A 167 -3.24 2.07 1.65
N THR A 168 -4.21 2.36 2.53
CA THR A 168 -4.07 2.20 3.99
C THR A 168 -5.21 1.36 4.61
N ARG A 169 -6.12 0.86 3.77
CA ARG A 169 -7.32 0.11 4.17
C ARG A 169 -7.36 -1.25 3.48
N PRO A 170 -6.47 -2.20 3.85
CA PRO A 170 -6.52 -3.56 3.33
C PRO A 170 -7.87 -4.25 3.59
N ASP A 171 -8.55 -3.87 4.67
CA ASP A 171 -9.83 -4.43 5.11
C ASP A 171 -11.02 -4.16 4.17
N ILE A 172 -10.91 -3.21 3.25
CA ILE A 172 -11.93 -2.96 2.21
C ILE A 172 -11.53 -3.48 0.82
N MET A 173 -10.29 -3.99 0.66
CA MET A 173 -9.70 -4.32 -0.64
C MET A 173 -10.57 -5.27 -1.48
N TYR A 174 -11.07 -6.36 -0.89
CA TYR A 174 -11.96 -7.29 -1.59
C TYR A 174 -13.24 -6.61 -2.07
N ALA A 175 -13.92 -5.88 -1.19
CA ALA A 175 -15.19 -5.24 -1.51
C ALA A 175 -15.02 -4.22 -2.66
N VAL A 176 -13.94 -3.44 -2.63
CA VAL A 176 -13.59 -2.47 -3.67
C VAL A 176 -13.24 -3.17 -4.99
N SER A 177 -12.47 -4.26 -4.93
CA SER A 177 -12.13 -5.09 -6.09
C SER A 177 -13.35 -5.72 -6.76
N MET A 178 -14.40 -6.04 -5.99
CA MET A 178 -15.65 -6.56 -6.54
C MET A 178 -16.46 -5.49 -7.28
N ILE A 179 -16.65 -4.30 -6.69
CA ILE A 179 -17.45 -3.25 -7.32
C ILE A 179 -16.75 -2.60 -8.52
N SER A 180 -15.42 -2.62 -8.58
CA SER A 180 -14.66 -2.04 -9.69
C SER A 180 -14.87 -2.77 -11.02
N ARG A 181 -15.31 -4.02 -10.99
CA ARG A 181 -15.65 -4.83 -12.17
C ARG A 181 -16.83 -4.29 -12.97
N TYR A 182 -17.65 -3.43 -12.36
CA TYR A 182 -18.92 -2.94 -12.92
C TYR A 182 -18.92 -1.44 -13.22
N MET A 183 -17.73 -0.83 -13.37
CA MET A 183 -17.61 0.61 -13.66
C MET A 183 -18.12 1.01 -15.05
N GLU A 184 -18.25 0.08 -15.99
CA GLU A 184 -18.71 0.40 -17.36
C GLU A 184 -20.23 0.58 -17.42
N HIS A 185 -20.99 -0.35 -16.83
CA HIS A 185 -22.46 -0.33 -16.79
C HIS A 185 -22.97 -0.63 -15.37
N PRO A 186 -22.85 0.32 -14.43
CA PRO A 186 -23.30 0.12 -13.05
C PRO A 186 -24.83 0.21 -12.94
N THR A 187 -25.39 -0.58 -12.02
CA THR A 187 -26.82 -0.57 -11.67
C THR A 187 -27.03 -0.19 -10.20
N GLU A 188 -28.27 0.01 -9.79
CA GLU A 188 -28.61 0.26 -8.37
C GLU A 188 -28.04 -0.80 -7.43
N LYS A 189 -27.96 -2.06 -7.86
CA LYS A 189 -27.35 -3.15 -7.09
C LYS A 189 -25.88 -2.89 -6.81
N HIS A 190 -25.13 -2.49 -7.83
CA HIS A 190 -23.72 -2.13 -7.74
C HIS A 190 -23.53 -0.87 -6.89
N HIS A 191 -24.36 0.14 -7.11
CA HIS A 191 -24.34 1.38 -6.36
C HIS A 191 -24.59 1.16 -4.86
N ASN A 192 -25.56 0.31 -4.51
CA ASN A 192 -25.86 -0.05 -3.13
C ASN A 192 -24.71 -0.81 -2.46
N ALA A 193 -23.98 -1.66 -3.20
CA ALA A 193 -22.76 -2.29 -2.70
C ALA A 193 -21.67 -1.25 -2.42
N ALA A 194 -21.46 -0.27 -3.31
CA ALA A 194 -20.50 0.81 -3.08
C ALA A 194 -20.88 1.69 -1.87
N ARG A 195 -22.16 2.06 -1.73
CA ARG A 195 -22.67 2.79 -0.55
C ARG A 195 -22.48 2.01 0.75
N ARG A 196 -22.58 0.67 0.71
CA ARG A 196 -22.28 -0.16 1.89
C ARG A 196 -20.83 -0.02 2.32
N ILE A 197 -19.87 -0.02 1.40
CA ILE A 197 -18.45 0.15 1.72
C ILE A 197 -18.23 1.53 2.36
N LEU A 198 -18.81 2.59 1.79
CA LEU A 198 -18.72 3.93 2.36
C LEU A 198 -19.31 4.00 3.78
N ARG A 199 -20.42 3.31 4.06
CA ARG A 199 -21.00 3.21 5.42
C ARG A 199 -20.14 2.40 6.38
N TYR A 200 -19.41 1.40 5.90
CA TYR A 200 -18.40 0.72 6.70
C TYR A 200 -17.23 1.67 7.02
N VAL A 201 -16.74 2.42 6.02
CA VAL A 201 -15.71 3.47 6.22
C VAL A 201 -16.18 4.51 7.22
N ARG A 202 -17.45 4.95 7.19
CA ARG A 202 -18.02 5.88 8.19
C ARG A 202 -17.88 5.40 9.63
N GLY A 203 -18.02 4.09 9.89
CA GLY A 203 -17.85 3.54 11.24
C GLY A 203 -16.38 3.30 11.64
N THR A 204 -15.45 3.45 10.69
CA THR A 204 -14.06 3.00 10.79
C THR A 204 -13.08 3.98 10.12
N PHE A 205 -13.43 5.26 10.02
CA PHE A 205 -12.66 6.26 9.26
C PHE A 205 -11.30 6.56 9.92
N ASP A 206 -11.20 6.27 11.21
CA ASP A 206 -10.03 6.43 12.08
C ASP A 206 -9.21 5.13 12.22
N LEU A 207 -9.41 4.14 11.34
CA LEU A 207 -8.53 2.97 11.28
C LEU A 207 -7.27 3.24 10.46
N GLY A 208 -6.15 2.66 10.90
CA GLY A 208 -4.88 2.62 10.18
C GLY A 208 -4.10 1.34 10.47
N VAL A 209 -3.01 1.11 9.75
CA VAL A 209 -2.09 -0.03 9.95
C VAL A 209 -0.97 0.38 10.89
N PHE A 210 -0.84 -0.30 12.02
CA PHE A 210 0.23 -0.07 12.99
C PHE A 210 1.35 -1.10 12.83
N TYR A 211 2.57 -0.60 12.70
CA TYR A 211 3.81 -1.37 12.63
C TYR A 211 4.57 -1.18 13.94
N LYS A 212 4.47 -2.17 14.81
CA LYS A 212 5.16 -2.20 16.09
C LYS A 212 6.68 -2.30 15.89
N LYS A 213 7.44 -1.66 16.77
CA LYS A 213 8.89 -1.86 16.82
C LYS A 213 9.17 -3.27 17.34
N GLU A 214 9.86 -4.06 16.54
CA GLU A 214 10.26 -5.44 16.87
C GLU A 214 11.71 -5.69 16.42
N ASP A 215 12.43 -6.52 17.16
CA ASP A 215 13.85 -6.81 16.90
C ASP A 215 14.03 -7.90 15.80
N ASP A 216 13.06 -8.81 15.65
CA ASP A 216 13.07 -9.85 14.62
C ASP A 216 12.02 -9.57 13.54
N LEU A 217 12.49 -9.10 12.37
CA LEU A 217 11.63 -8.78 11.24
C LEU A 217 11.43 -10.02 10.35
N LYS A 218 10.46 -10.86 10.72
CA LYS A 218 10.03 -11.99 9.89
C LYS A 218 8.89 -11.60 8.97
N MET A 219 9.09 -11.78 7.67
CA MET A 219 8.03 -11.64 6.67
C MET A 219 7.21 -12.93 6.56
N VAL A 220 5.88 -12.81 6.63
CA VAL A 220 4.94 -13.94 6.48
C VAL A 220 3.92 -13.61 5.39
N GLY A 221 3.77 -14.48 4.39
CA GLY A 221 2.79 -14.35 3.32
C GLY A 221 1.61 -15.31 3.50
N TYR A 222 0.40 -14.83 3.26
CA TYR A 222 -0.83 -15.62 3.18
C TYR A 222 -1.42 -15.48 1.79
N THR A 223 -2.01 -16.56 1.28
CA THR A 223 -2.73 -16.57 0.02
C THR A 223 -3.95 -17.46 0.11
N ASP A 224 -5.01 -17.07 -0.58
CA ASP A 224 -6.25 -17.82 -0.72
C ASP A 224 -6.81 -17.55 -2.13
N SER A 225 -7.73 -18.41 -2.57
CA SER A 225 -8.54 -18.15 -3.76
C SER A 225 -9.97 -18.61 -3.54
N ASP A 226 -10.93 -17.87 -4.11
CA ASP A 226 -12.24 -18.46 -4.36
C ASP A 226 -12.17 -19.45 -5.55
N TYR A 227 -13.23 -20.22 -5.75
CA TYR A 227 -13.39 -21.04 -6.95
C TYR A 227 -14.62 -20.62 -7.74
N ALA A 228 -14.37 -20.15 -8.97
CA ALA A 228 -15.41 -19.65 -9.86
C ALA A 228 -16.36 -18.66 -9.16
N GLY A 229 -15.80 -17.75 -8.36
CA GLY A 229 -16.54 -16.80 -7.54
C GLY A 229 -17.24 -15.71 -8.37
N ASP A 230 -16.67 -15.36 -9.52
CA ASP A 230 -17.33 -14.47 -10.47
C ASP A 230 -18.48 -15.18 -11.18
N ILE A 231 -19.66 -14.56 -11.19
CA ILE A 231 -20.87 -15.18 -11.74
C ILE A 231 -20.93 -15.01 -13.25
N ASP A 232 -20.33 -13.93 -13.76
CA ASP A 232 -20.45 -13.54 -15.16
C ASP A 232 -19.52 -14.35 -16.05
N ASP A 233 -18.29 -14.60 -15.60
CA ASP A 233 -17.29 -15.34 -16.39
C ASP A 233 -16.67 -16.54 -15.68
N ARG A 234 -17.13 -16.88 -14.46
CA ARG A 234 -16.67 -18.04 -13.69
C ARG A 234 -15.17 -18.00 -13.35
N LYS A 235 -14.51 -16.85 -13.47
CA LYS A 235 -13.12 -16.70 -13.02
C LYS A 235 -13.05 -16.56 -11.51
N SER A 236 -11.96 -17.08 -10.94
CA SER A 236 -11.70 -16.98 -9.52
C SER A 236 -11.15 -15.62 -9.10
N THR A 237 -11.17 -15.33 -7.81
CA THR A 237 -10.47 -14.20 -7.17
C THR A 237 -9.31 -14.73 -6.34
N SER A 238 -8.08 -14.29 -6.64
CA SER A 238 -6.90 -14.54 -5.82
C SER A 238 -6.71 -13.44 -4.79
N GLY A 239 -6.54 -13.85 -3.53
CA GLY A 239 -6.20 -12.99 -2.41
C GLY A 239 -4.76 -13.25 -1.94
N SER A 240 -4.05 -12.18 -1.60
CA SER A 240 -2.71 -12.29 -1.00
C SER A 240 -2.46 -11.18 0.00
N ILE A 241 -1.72 -11.47 1.06
CA ILE A 241 -1.26 -10.48 2.03
C ILE A 241 0.10 -10.88 2.60
N PHE A 242 1.00 -9.92 2.72
CA PHE A 242 2.28 -10.04 3.38
C PHE A 242 2.29 -9.21 4.65
N MET A 243 2.66 -9.87 5.74
CA MET A 243 2.78 -9.32 7.08
C MET A 243 4.26 -9.20 7.42
N MET A 244 4.63 -8.13 8.12
CA MET A 244 5.95 -7.99 8.73
C MET A 244 5.80 -7.12 9.97
N SER A 245 6.53 -7.44 11.04
CA SER A 245 6.23 -6.90 12.37
C SER A 245 4.75 -7.22 12.72
N SER A 246 3.96 -6.25 13.19
CA SER A 246 2.55 -6.39 13.55
C SER A 246 1.56 -6.00 12.44
N GLY A 247 2.05 -5.63 11.24
CA GLY A 247 1.25 -4.94 10.23
C GLY A 247 1.35 -5.52 8.82
N ALA A 248 0.30 -5.31 8.04
CA ALA A 248 0.28 -5.65 6.62
C ALA A 248 1.17 -4.70 5.83
N ILE A 249 2.11 -5.23 5.03
CA ILE A 249 3.04 -4.42 4.20
C ILE A 249 2.72 -4.48 2.71
N CYS A 250 1.99 -5.50 2.27
CA CYS A 250 1.56 -5.66 0.87
C CYS A 250 0.30 -6.52 0.82
N TRP A 251 -0.68 -6.17 0.01
CA TRP A 251 -1.93 -6.92 -0.11
C TRP A 251 -2.54 -6.80 -1.50
N SER A 252 -3.36 -7.79 -1.89
CA SER A 252 -4.09 -7.75 -3.15
C SER A 252 -5.36 -8.63 -3.12
N SER A 253 -6.37 -8.21 -3.87
CA SER A 253 -7.56 -9.00 -4.23
C SER A 253 -7.77 -8.84 -5.73
N LYS A 254 -7.44 -9.87 -6.52
CA LYS A 254 -7.42 -9.78 -7.99
C LYS A 254 -8.21 -10.90 -8.63
N LYS A 255 -9.05 -10.55 -9.61
CA LYS A 255 -9.70 -11.54 -10.48
C LYS A 255 -8.63 -12.25 -11.32
N GLN A 256 -8.67 -13.59 -11.35
CA GLN A 256 -7.77 -14.40 -12.14
C GLN A 256 -7.97 -14.14 -13.64
N PRO A 257 -6.92 -14.24 -14.47
CA PRO A 257 -7.02 -13.95 -15.89
C PRO A 257 -7.80 -15.02 -16.67
N ALA A 258 -7.75 -16.28 -16.21
CA ALA A 258 -8.39 -17.43 -16.84
C ALA A 258 -9.36 -18.12 -15.87
N VAL A 259 -10.28 -18.92 -16.44
CA VAL A 259 -11.13 -19.84 -15.68
C VAL A 259 -10.32 -21.08 -15.36
N THR A 260 -10.30 -21.46 -14.09
CA THR A 260 -9.64 -22.68 -13.61
C THR A 260 -10.63 -23.84 -13.59
N LEU A 261 -10.13 -25.06 -13.74
CA LEU A 261 -10.91 -26.29 -13.87
C LEU A 261 -11.16 -26.98 -12.53
N SER A 262 -10.48 -26.54 -11.47
CA SER A 262 -10.63 -27.07 -10.12
C SER A 262 -10.28 -26.04 -9.06
N THR A 263 -10.73 -26.28 -7.81
CA THR A 263 -10.31 -25.49 -6.65
C THR A 263 -8.78 -25.51 -6.49
N THR A 264 -8.15 -26.67 -6.69
CA THR A 264 -6.69 -26.82 -6.62
C THR A 264 -5.96 -25.98 -7.65
N GLU A 265 -6.48 -25.89 -8.87
CA GLU A 265 -5.88 -25.03 -9.89
C GLU A 265 -6.03 -23.55 -9.55
N ALA A 266 -7.18 -23.13 -9.01
CA ALA A 266 -7.38 -21.77 -8.52
C ALA A 266 -6.38 -21.40 -7.40
N GLU A 267 -6.18 -22.30 -6.44
CA GLU A 267 -5.23 -22.14 -5.34
C GLU A 267 -3.79 -22.07 -5.88
N PHE A 268 -3.45 -22.91 -6.86
CA PHE A 268 -2.14 -22.90 -7.50
C PHE A 268 -1.85 -21.56 -8.20
N VAL A 269 -2.81 -21.00 -8.95
CA VAL A 269 -2.67 -19.69 -9.60
C VAL A 269 -2.47 -18.57 -8.57
N ALA A 270 -3.21 -18.60 -7.46
CA ALA A 270 -3.06 -17.63 -6.37
C ALA A 270 -1.67 -17.74 -5.72
N ALA A 271 -1.24 -18.95 -5.39
CA ALA A 271 0.04 -19.21 -4.76
C ALA A 271 1.23 -18.89 -5.67
N ALA A 272 1.14 -19.14 -6.97
CA ALA A 272 2.16 -18.75 -7.95
C ALA A 272 2.32 -17.21 -8.00
N THR A 273 1.20 -16.49 -8.07
CA THR A 273 1.20 -15.01 -8.06
C THR A 273 1.75 -14.46 -6.74
N CYS A 274 1.33 -15.04 -5.61
CA CYS A 274 1.82 -14.69 -4.29
C CYS A 274 3.35 -14.93 -4.19
N SER A 275 3.85 -16.05 -4.71
CA SER A 275 5.28 -16.37 -4.72
C SER A 275 6.11 -15.36 -5.49
N CYS A 276 5.63 -14.88 -6.65
CA CYS A 276 6.29 -13.81 -7.39
C CYS A 276 6.43 -12.53 -6.56
N GLN A 277 5.35 -12.13 -5.86
CA GLN A 277 5.38 -10.98 -4.96
C GLN A 277 6.34 -11.20 -3.78
N ALA A 278 6.36 -12.40 -3.20
CA ALA A 278 7.27 -12.78 -2.12
C ALA A 278 8.74 -12.65 -2.54
N ILE A 279 9.09 -13.13 -3.74
CA ILE A 279 10.45 -13.03 -4.28
C ILE A 279 10.87 -11.57 -4.42
N TRP A 280 9.99 -10.70 -4.94
CA TRP A 280 10.28 -9.27 -5.06
C TRP A 280 10.47 -8.62 -3.67
N LEU A 281 9.59 -8.92 -2.70
CA LEU A 281 9.72 -8.41 -1.33
C LEU A 281 11.01 -8.88 -0.66
N ARG A 282 11.39 -10.16 -0.79
CA ARG A 282 12.66 -10.68 -0.24
C ARG A 282 13.87 -9.95 -0.79
N LYS A 283 13.87 -9.70 -2.11
CA LYS A 283 14.92 -8.95 -2.81
C LYS A 283 15.01 -7.50 -2.33
N MET A 284 13.87 -6.86 -2.08
CA MET A 284 13.82 -5.51 -1.47
C MET A 284 14.39 -5.53 -0.04
N LEU A 285 13.98 -6.50 0.78
CA LEU A 285 14.45 -6.62 2.17
C LEU A 285 15.96 -6.89 2.25
N GLU A 286 16.53 -7.67 1.33
CA GLU A 286 17.99 -7.89 1.27
C GLU A 286 18.76 -6.58 1.02
N ILE A 287 18.24 -5.67 0.19
CA ILE A 287 18.83 -4.34 -0.03
C ILE A 287 18.74 -3.46 1.22
N LEU A 288 17.67 -3.62 2.00
CA LEU A 288 17.48 -2.92 3.28
C LEU A 288 18.26 -3.55 4.44
N ASN A 289 19.17 -4.50 4.15
CA ASN A 289 19.93 -5.26 5.13
C ASN A 289 19.05 -6.09 6.11
N GLN A 290 17.86 -6.50 5.65
CA GLN A 290 16.87 -7.31 6.39
C GLN A 290 16.68 -8.67 5.72
N LYS A 291 17.79 -9.36 5.44
CA LYS A 291 17.78 -10.63 4.71
C LYS A 291 16.92 -11.66 5.45
N GLN A 292 15.90 -12.16 4.76
CA GLN A 292 15.02 -13.21 5.27
C GLN A 292 15.69 -14.58 5.14
N PRO A 293 15.50 -15.51 6.09
CA PRO A 293 16.03 -16.87 5.98
C PRO A 293 15.48 -17.61 4.73
N GLY A 294 16.31 -18.42 4.06
CA GLY A 294 15.98 -19.17 2.82
C GLY A 294 16.51 -18.57 1.50
N VAL A 295 16.44 -19.31 0.39
CA VAL A 295 16.86 -18.89 -0.99
C VAL A 295 15.67 -18.34 -1.79
N SER A 296 15.95 -17.45 -2.76
CA SER A 296 14.95 -16.78 -3.61
C SER A 296 14.85 -17.45 -5.00
N THR A 297 14.22 -18.62 -5.09
CA THR A 297 14.03 -19.42 -6.33
C THR A 297 12.53 -19.46 -6.73
N PRO A 298 12.12 -19.86 -7.96
CA PRO A 298 10.71 -19.98 -8.34
C PRO A 298 9.95 -21.10 -7.60
N MET A 299 8.63 -20.95 -7.42
CA MET A 299 7.76 -21.77 -6.55
C MET A 299 7.91 -23.30 -6.66
N PHE A 300 8.20 -23.82 -7.86
CA PHE A 300 8.32 -25.26 -8.08
C PHE A 300 9.62 -25.85 -7.52
N ASP A 301 10.73 -25.10 -7.61
CA ASP A 301 12.01 -25.51 -7.03
C ASP A 301 12.01 -25.29 -5.51
N LEU A 302 11.27 -24.29 -5.02
CA LEU A 302 11.15 -23.95 -3.59
C LEU A 302 10.53 -25.05 -2.72
N CYS A 303 9.53 -25.78 -3.24
CA CYS A 303 8.91 -26.89 -2.51
C CYS A 303 9.82 -28.13 -2.49
N LYS A 304 10.58 -28.35 -3.57
CA LYS A 304 11.53 -29.48 -3.66
C LYS A 304 12.78 -29.27 -2.81
N GLU A 305 13.24 -28.02 -2.66
CA GLU A 305 14.45 -27.68 -1.90
C GLU A 305 14.16 -27.38 -0.41
N GLY A 306 12.89 -27.40 0.03
CA GLY A 306 12.51 -27.20 1.44
C GLY A 306 12.59 -25.76 1.93
N ILE A 307 12.42 -24.78 1.03
CA ILE A 307 12.75 -23.36 1.29
C ILE A 307 11.51 -22.48 1.50
N ILE A 308 10.39 -22.80 0.83
CA ILE A 308 9.06 -22.33 1.22
C ILE A 308 8.35 -23.48 1.88
N GLU A 309 8.11 -23.35 3.19
CA GLU A 309 7.26 -24.26 3.93
C GLU A 309 5.80 -23.85 3.69
N LEU A 310 5.10 -24.58 2.82
CA LEU A 310 3.67 -24.44 2.66
C LEU A 310 2.98 -25.06 3.88
N ASN A 311 2.77 -24.21 4.88
CA ASN A 311 2.08 -24.59 6.09
C ASN A 311 0.57 -24.44 5.91
N PHE A 312 -0.16 -25.52 6.22
CA PHE A 312 -1.62 -25.45 6.27
C PHE A 312 -2.05 -24.41 7.30
N CYS A 313 -2.83 -23.42 6.86
CA CYS A 313 -3.41 -22.39 7.70
C CYS A 313 -4.90 -22.68 7.90
N ARG A 314 -5.33 -22.80 9.16
CA ARG A 314 -6.75 -22.99 9.48
C ARG A 314 -7.55 -21.74 9.09
N SER A 315 -8.80 -21.91 8.66
CA SER A 315 -9.63 -20.79 8.18
C SER A 315 -9.84 -19.67 9.21
N ASP A 316 -9.79 -19.97 10.52
CA ASP A 316 -9.90 -18.95 11.57
C ASP A 316 -8.62 -18.12 11.77
N GLU A 317 -7.53 -18.53 11.13
CA GLU A 317 -6.22 -17.90 11.11
C GLU A 317 -5.83 -17.39 9.71
N GLN A 318 -6.61 -17.74 8.68
CA GLN A 318 -6.35 -17.42 7.28
C GLN A 318 -6.68 -15.96 6.95
N ILE A 319 -5.70 -15.05 7.12
CA ILE A 319 -5.87 -13.63 6.84
C ILE A 319 -6.25 -13.38 5.36
N ALA A 320 -5.79 -14.23 4.44
CA ALA A 320 -6.09 -14.10 3.02
C ALA A 320 -7.59 -14.23 2.68
N ASP A 321 -8.41 -14.82 3.57
CA ASP A 321 -9.86 -14.92 3.41
C ASP A 321 -10.54 -13.55 3.26
N LEU A 322 -9.98 -12.50 3.90
CA LEU A 322 -10.48 -11.12 3.76
C LEU A 322 -10.38 -10.58 2.33
N PHE A 323 -9.55 -11.20 1.50
CA PHE A 323 -9.24 -10.79 0.13
C PHE A 323 -9.95 -11.64 -0.93
N THR A 324 -10.70 -12.66 -0.53
CA THR A 324 -11.37 -13.60 -1.46
C THR A 324 -12.87 -13.70 -1.24
N LYS A 325 -13.37 -13.41 -0.03
CA LYS A 325 -14.79 -13.60 0.29
C LYS A 325 -15.31 -12.70 1.41
N PRO A 326 -16.63 -12.41 1.44
CA PRO A 326 -17.26 -11.79 2.59
C PRO A 326 -17.22 -12.70 3.82
N LEU A 327 -16.87 -12.15 4.99
CA LEU A 327 -16.82 -12.89 6.26
C LEU A 327 -17.90 -12.43 7.24
N LYS A 328 -18.26 -13.33 8.17
CA LYS A 328 -19.09 -12.96 9.33
C LYS A 328 -18.34 -11.93 10.17
N GLN A 329 -19.06 -10.95 10.72
CA GLN A 329 -18.48 -9.80 11.41
C GLN A 329 -17.44 -10.19 12.50
N PRO A 330 -17.67 -11.17 13.39
CA PRO A 330 -16.66 -11.53 14.40
C PRO A 330 -15.34 -12.02 13.80
N LEU A 331 -15.40 -12.84 12.75
CA LEU A 331 -14.21 -13.33 12.06
C LEU A 331 -13.54 -12.22 11.25
N PHE A 332 -14.32 -11.37 10.58
CA PHE A 332 -13.83 -10.20 9.86
C PHE A 332 -13.03 -9.28 10.79
N GLU A 333 -13.57 -8.95 11.96
CA GLU A 333 -12.91 -8.09 12.94
C GLU A 333 -11.65 -8.75 13.53
N LYS A 334 -11.69 -10.06 13.82
CA LYS A 334 -10.52 -10.84 14.27
C LYS A 334 -9.39 -10.76 13.25
N LEU A 335 -9.66 -11.10 11.98
CA LEU A 335 -8.64 -11.09 10.93
C LEU A 335 -8.19 -9.67 10.60
N ARG A 336 -9.08 -8.68 10.64
CA ARG A 336 -8.73 -7.26 10.47
C ARG A 336 -7.68 -6.82 11.48
N ARG A 337 -7.89 -7.12 12.77
CA ARG A 337 -6.91 -6.80 13.82
C ARG A 337 -5.56 -7.48 13.59
N LYS A 338 -5.55 -8.71 13.07
CA LYS A 338 -4.31 -9.42 12.72
C LYS A 338 -3.51 -8.78 11.59
N MET A 339 -4.14 -7.97 10.74
CA MET A 339 -3.46 -7.17 9.71
C MET A 339 -2.76 -5.92 10.29
N GLY A 340 -2.79 -5.73 11.61
CA GLY A 340 -2.30 -4.52 12.28
C GLY A 340 -3.27 -3.34 12.21
N MET A 341 -4.52 -3.58 11.77
CA MET A 341 -5.52 -2.52 11.68
C MET A 341 -6.09 -2.18 13.05
N CYS A 342 -5.78 -1.00 13.57
CA CYS A 342 -6.25 -0.49 14.86
C CYS A 342 -6.83 0.92 14.72
N ARG A 343 -7.52 1.42 15.75
CA ARG A 343 -7.94 2.83 15.75
C ARG A 343 -6.74 3.68 16.10
N ILE A 344 -6.71 4.88 15.53
CA ILE A 344 -5.67 5.88 15.82
C ILE A 344 -5.57 6.18 17.32
N GLN A 345 -6.70 6.20 18.03
CA GLN A 345 -6.77 6.48 19.46
C GLN A 345 -6.05 5.42 20.32
N ASP A 346 -5.99 4.18 19.83
CA ASP A 346 -5.37 3.07 20.56
C ASP A 346 -3.83 3.21 20.61
N VAL A 347 -3.24 3.98 19.69
CA VAL A 347 -1.78 4.17 19.57
C VAL A 347 -1.29 5.36 20.42
N TYR A 348 -2.09 6.42 20.54
CA TYR A 348 -1.69 7.65 21.25
C TYR A 348 -1.60 7.50 22.77
N GLN A 349 -2.11 6.41 23.35
CA GLN A 349 -2.07 6.21 24.80
C GLN A 349 -0.72 5.67 25.30
N GLU A 350 0.22 5.31 24.41
CA GLU A 350 1.38 4.49 24.80
C GLU A 350 2.70 5.22 25.07
N ASP A 351 3.00 6.43 24.55
CA ASP A 351 4.22 7.17 24.96
C ASP A 351 4.32 8.59 24.36
N GLU A 352 4.73 9.59 25.16
CA GLU A 352 5.08 10.95 24.68
C GLU A 352 6.58 11.10 24.35
N ARG A 353 7.39 10.05 24.49
CA ARG A 353 8.82 10.09 24.20
C ARG A 353 9.11 10.24 22.70
N LYS A 354 10.25 10.86 22.38
CA LYS A 354 10.76 11.03 21.01
C LYS A 354 10.95 9.64 20.36
N PRO A 355 10.47 9.41 19.12
CA PRO A 355 10.65 8.12 18.45
C PRO A 355 12.14 7.77 18.28
N SER A 356 12.46 6.47 18.28
CA SER A 356 13.84 5.98 18.21
C SER A 356 14.40 5.90 16.79
N THR A 357 13.55 6.09 15.79
CA THR A 357 13.88 6.04 14.35
C THR A 357 13.04 7.10 13.66
N ASP A 358 13.71 8.10 13.11
CA ASP A 358 13.05 9.25 12.51
C ASP A 358 12.85 8.97 11.01
N PHE A 359 11.62 8.66 10.58
CA PHE A 359 11.26 8.84 9.18
C PHE A 359 11.08 10.34 8.94
N CYS A 360 12.01 10.91 8.19
CA CYS A 360 12.03 12.33 7.88
C CYS A 360 11.56 12.59 6.45
N ILE A 361 11.12 13.83 6.20
CA ILE A 361 10.72 14.28 4.86
C ILE A 361 11.34 15.64 4.52
N ILE A 362 11.85 15.73 3.30
CA ILE A 362 12.39 16.92 2.67
C ILE A 362 11.56 17.19 1.43
N GLN A 363 11.26 18.46 1.19
CA GLN A 363 10.57 18.91 -0.02
C GLN A 363 11.47 19.84 -0.83
N PHE A 364 11.61 19.59 -2.12
CA PHE A 364 12.37 20.45 -3.02
C PHE A 364 11.53 21.62 -3.54
N SER A 365 12.15 22.80 -3.62
CA SER A 365 11.55 24.00 -4.17
C SER A 365 12.14 24.25 -5.55
N GLY A 366 11.30 24.28 -6.60
CA GLY A 366 11.69 24.78 -7.92
C GLY A 366 12.65 23.90 -8.74
N CYS A 367 12.25 22.65 -9.00
CA CYS A 367 12.97 21.67 -9.84
C CYS A 367 13.16 22.07 -11.31
#